data_AF-A0A662TB43-F1
#
_entry.id   AF-A0A662TB43-F1
#
_cell.length_a   1.000
_cell.length_b   1.000
_cell.length_c   1.000
_cell.angle_alpha   90.00
_cell.angle_beta   90.00
_cell.angle_gamma   90.00
#
_symmetry.space_group_name_H-M   'P 1'
#
loop_
_entity.id
_entity.type
_entity.pdbx_description
1 polymer ?
#
loop_
_entity_poly.entity_id
_entity_poly.type
_entity_poly.pdbx_seq_one_letter_code
_entity_poly.pdbx_strand_id
1 'polypeptide(L)'
;MFAKRERKYKSTPNRLGVKGWYGSLKYNMEKYLYLLHRITGVGLAAFVILHVILMSSRMFGEEAYHQIHGLLMNPYTDIGMVIVTAALLFHGFNGIRLLLHEYGILFVRPKRPVYPYRVSVKSSGVRLFTILMIILAVLFFIPVLYEYIIIWW
;
A
#
# COMPACT_ATOMS: atom_id res chain seq x y z
N MET A 1 -8.72 -2.41 51.02
CA MET A 1 -8.30 -1.07 50.57
C MET A 1 -7.13 -1.25 49.60
N PHE A 2 -7.36 -1.20 48.28
CA PHE A 2 -6.30 -1.42 47.27
C PHE A 2 -5.68 -0.08 46.89
N ALA A 3 -4.43 0.15 47.32
CA ALA A 3 -3.66 1.34 46.95
C ALA A 3 -3.39 1.34 45.43
N LYS A 4 -4.03 2.25 44.70
CA LYS A 4 -3.86 2.44 43.26
C LYS A 4 -2.49 3.10 43.03
N ARG A 5 -1.44 2.30 42.76
CA ARG A 5 -0.16 2.82 42.26
C ARG A 5 -0.38 3.43 40.88
N GLU A 6 -0.50 4.75 40.81
CA GLU A 6 -0.49 5.46 39.53
C GLU A 6 0.92 5.38 38.91
N ARG A 7 1.11 4.47 37.97
CA ARG A 7 2.33 4.45 37.16
C ARG A 7 2.30 5.64 36.21
N LYS A 8 3.16 6.63 36.47
CA LYS A 8 3.43 7.75 35.55
C LYS A 8 4.00 7.19 34.24
N TYR A 9 3.16 6.99 33.23
CA TYR A 9 3.62 6.60 31.90
C TYR A 9 4.39 7.78 31.30
N LYS A 10 5.68 7.60 31.01
CA LYS A 10 6.43 8.57 30.19
C LYS A 10 5.80 8.56 28.79
N SER A 11 5.02 9.58 28.46
CA SER A 11 4.60 9.79 27.07
C SER A 11 5.83 10.15 26.26
N THR A 12 6.28 9.25 25.39
CA THR A 12 7.28 9.62 24.39
C THR A 12 6.67 10.69 23.49
N PRO A 13 7.35 11.82 23.22
CA PRO A 13 6.81 12.83 22.34
C PRO A 13 6.65 12.24 20.93
N ASN A 14 5.41 12.14 20.44
CA ASN A 14 5.10 11.65 19.08
C ASN A 14 5.43 12.72 18.02
N ARG A 15 6.72 13.11 17.95
CA ARG A 15 7.26 14.14 17.04
C ARG A 15 8.01 13.55 15.85
N LEU A 16 7.91 12.24 15.64
CA LEU A 16 8.69 11.54 14.62
C LEU A 16 8.21 11.84 13.19
N GLY A 17 6.95 12.28 13.02
CA GLY A 17 6.42 12.64 11.69
C GLY A 17 6.60 11.52 10.66
N VAL A 18 7.14 11.84 9.49
CA VAL A 18 7.50 10.87 8.44
C VAL A 18 8.55 9.87 8.93
N LYS A 19 9.44 10.27 9.85
CA LYS A 19 10.43 9.37 10.44
C LYS A 19 9.83 8.22 11.24
N GLY A 20 8.59 8.40 11.70
CA GLY A 20 7.85 7.35 12.41
C GLY A 20 7.39 6.20 11.52
N TRP A 21 7.40 6.35 10.19
CA TRP A 21 6.84 5.33 9.29
C TRP A 21 7.71 4.08 9.23
N TYR A 22 9.04 4.24 9.27
CA TYR A 22 10.01 3.14 9.18
C TYR A 22 10.47 2.61 10.54
N GLY A 23 10.26 3.35 11.63
CA GLY A 23 10.74 2.98 12.98
C GLY A 23 10.16 1.67 13.55
N SER A 24 9.15 1.09 12.90
CA SER A 24 8.47 -0.14 13.35
C SER A 24 8.68 -1.36 12.44
N LEU A 25 9.47 -1.27 11.36
CA LEU A 25 9.61 -2.36 10.39
C LEU A 25 10.11 -3.67 11.00
N LYS A 26 11.00 -3.61 12.00
CA LYS A 26 11.61 -4.79 12.63
C LYS A 26 10.65 -5.70 13.41
N TYR A 27 9.39 -5.32 13.59
CA TYR A 27 8.49 -6.02 14.50
C TYR A 27 7.63 -7.10 13.84
N ASN A 28 7.08 -6.85 12.65
CA ASN A 28 6.22 -7.80 11.96
C ASN A 28 5.95 -7.44 10.49
N MET A 29 5.42 -8.39 9.72
CA MET A 29 5.07 -8.22 8.30
C MET A 29 4.01 -7.13 8.10
N GLU A 30 3.11 -6.95 9.05
CA GLU A 30 2.06 -5.95 8.98
C GLU A 30 2.61 -4.52 9.00
N LYS A 31 3.78 -4.29 9.63
CA LYS A 31 4.48 -3.01 9.56
C LYS A 31 5.07 -2.73 8.18
N TYR A 32 5.53 -3.75 7.46
CA TYR A 32 5.92 -3.61 6.06
C TYR A 32 4.72 -3.27 5.17
N LEU A 33 3.62 -4.03 5.30
CA LEU A 33 2.39 -3.76 4.55
C LEU A 33 1.84 -2.35 4.82
N TYR A 34 1.91 -1.90 6.07
CA TYR A 34 1.56 -0.54 6.47
C TYR A 34 2.44 0.51 5.77
N LEU A 35 3.77 0.36 5.85
CA LEU A 35 4.69 1.33 5.26
C LEU A 35 4.48 1.41 3.75
N LEU A 36 4.47 0.27 3.08
CA LEU A 36 4.30 0.17 1.63
C LEU A 36 2.98 0.80 1.20
N HIS A 37 1.88 0.59 1.93
CA HIS A 37 0.58 1.15 1.55
C HIS A 37 0.56 2.67 1.56
N ARG A 38 1.29 3.29 2.49
CA ARG A 38 1.44 4.75 2.53
C ARG A 38 2.31 5.26 1.41
N ILE A 39 3.45 4.60 1.16
CA ILE A 39 4.38 4.99 0.09
C ILE A 39 3.67 4.89 -1.27
N THR A 40 3.02 3.76 -1.55
CA THR A 40 2.30 3.57 -2.81
C THR A 40 1.11 4.52 -2.91
N GLY A 41 0.39 4.80 -1.82
CA GLY A 41 -0.71 5.77 -1.84
C GLY A 41 -0.26 7.18 -2.21
N VAL A 42 0.85 7.66 -1.63
CA VAL A 42 1.43 8.98 -1.98
C VAL A 42 1.92 8.99 -3.43
N GLY A 43 2.61 7.93 -3.85
CA GLY A 43 3.08 7.80 -5.24
C GLY A 43 1.94 7.78 -6.26
N LEU A 44 0.87 7.04 -5.98
CA LEU A 44 -0.32 6.97 -6.83
C LEU A 44 -1.08 8.30 -6.86
N ALA A 45 -1.17 9.01 -5.73
CA ALA A 45 -1.78 10.34 -5.71
C ALA A 45 -1.03 11.33 -6.63
N ALA A 46 0.31 11.32 -6.57
CA ALA A 46 1.13 12.12 -7.48
C ALA A 46 0.96 11.67 -8.94
N PHE A 47 0.96 10.36 -9.20
CA PHE A 47 0.73 9.79 -10.53
C PHE A 47 -0.62 10.24 -11.10
N VAL A 48 -1.71 10.17 -10.32
CA VAL A 48 -3.05 10.58 -10.79
C VAL A 48 -3.06 12.05 -11.22
N ILE A 49 -2.40 12.95 -10.47
CA ILE A 49 -2.29 14.37 -10.86
C ILE A 49 -1.58 14.49 -12.21
N LEU A 50 -0.40 13.88 -12.36
CA LEU A 50 0.36 13.90 -13.60
C LEU A 50 -0.40 13.26 -14.77
N HIS A 51 -1.11 12.16 -14.49
CA HIS A 51 -1.89 11.41 -15.47
C HIS A 51 -3.08 12.23 -15.97
N VAL A 52 -3.78 12.93 -15.09
CA VAL A 52 -4.87 13.85 -15.48
C VAL A 52 -4.33 14.99 -16.35
N ILE A 53 -3.19 15.58 -15.99
CA ILE A 53 -2.57 16.64 -16.81
C ILE A 53 -2.21 16.11 -18.20
N LEU A 54 -1.51 14.97 -18.27
CA LEU A 54 -1.16 14.32 -19.53
C LEU A 54 -2.39 14.03 -20.39
N MET A 55 -3.46 13.47 -19.80
CA MET A 55 -4.67 13.15 -20.54
C MET A 55 -5.47 14.38 -20.94
N SER A 56 -5.46 15.43 -20.12
CA SER A 56 -6.10 16.71 -20.44
C SER A 56 -5.42 17.43 -21.61
N SER A 57 -4.15 17.11 -21.93
CA SER A 57 -3.46 17.71 -23.08
C SER A 57 -4.21 17.53 -24.41
N ARG A 58 -5.00 16.45 -24.54
CA ARG A 58 -5.88 16.19 -25.69
C ARG A 58 -6.90 17.29 -25.93
N MET A 59 -7.28 18.05 -24.89
CA MET A 59 -8.20 19.18 -25.01
C MET A 59 -7.57 20.37 -25.75
N PHE A 60 -6.24 20.43 -25.84
CA PHE A 60 -5.50 21.50 -26.52
C PHE A 60 -5.11 21.14 -27.96
N GLY A 61 -5.68 20.06 -28.50
CA GLY A 61 -5.43 19.59 -29.86
C GLY A 61 -4.51 18.36 -29.92
N GLU A 62 -4.53 17.72 -31.08
CA GLU A 62 -3.78 16.49 -31.33
C GLU A 62 -2.26 16.71 -31.26
N GLU A 63 -1.78 17.85 -31.76
CA GLU A 63 -0.36 18.20 -31.74
C GLU A 63 0.18 18.32 -30.30
N ALA A 64 -0.54 19.01 -29.41
CA ALA A 64 -0.15 19.16 -28.01
C ALA A 64 -0.06 17.81 -27.29
N TYR A 65 -1.00 16.90 -27.58
CA TYR A 65 -0.97 15.54 -27.06
C TYR A 65 0.25 14.76 -27.56
N HIS A 66 0.49 14.74 -28.88
CA HIS A 66 1.62 13.99 -29.45
C HIS A 66 2.97 14.54 -29.00
N GLN A 67 3.11 15.85 -28.83
CA GLN A 67 4.34 16.46 -28.30
C GLN A 67 4.63 15.96 -26.88
N ILE A 68 3.64 16.06 -25.96
CA ILE A 68 3.83 15.64 -24.56
C ILE A 68 3.97 14.10 -24.48
N HIS A 69 3.17 13.36 -25.24
CA HIS A 69 3.23 11.92 -25.27
C HIS A 69 4.56 11.41 -25.84
N GLY A 70 5.09 12.07 -26.87
CA GLY A 70 6.40 11.75 -27.45
C GLY A 70 7.55 11.91 -26.44
N LEU A 71 7.48 12.88 -25.52
CA LEU A 71 8.47 13.00 -24.43
C LEU A 71 8.45 11.81 -23.46
N LEU A 72 7.30 11.14 -23.35
CA LEU A 72 7.07 10.01 -22.46
C LEU A 72 7.36 8.67 -23.14
N MET A 73 7.55 8.63 -24.46
CA MET A 73 7.97 7.44 -25.20
C MET A 73 9.47 7.16 -24.99
N ASN A 74 9.82 6.64 -23.83
CA ASN A 74 11.18 6.23 -23.53
C ASN A 74 11.20 5.09 -22.49
N PRO A 75 12.25 4.24 -22.48
CA PRO A 75 12.32 3.09 -21.58
C PRO A 75 12.22 3.42 -20.09
N TYR A 76 12.59 4.64 -19.68
CA TYR A 76 12.49 5.04 -18.28
C TYR A 76 11.04 5.28 -17.84
N THR A 77 10.24 5.91 -18.70
CA THR A 77 8.81 6.11 -18.45
C THR A 77 8.10 4.77 -18.41
N ASP A 78 8.46 3.89 -19.33
CA ASP A 78 7.91 2.54 -19.43
C ASP A 78 8.21 1.76 -18.12
N ILE A 79 9.43 1.82 -17.58
CA ILE A 79 9.77 1.21 -16.27
C ILE A 79 8.94 1.85 -15.16
N GLY A 80 8.76 3.17 -15.22
CA GLY A 80 7.87 3.92 -14.34
C GLY A 80 6.44 3.36 -14.35
N MET A 81 5.90 3.03 -15.53
CA MET A 81 4.56 2.45 -15.68
C MET A 81 4.46 1.06 -15.04
N VAL A 82 5.50 0.22 -15.15
CA VAL A 82 5.54 -1.07 -14.44
C VAL A 82 5.51 -0.87 -12.92
N ILE A 83 6.30 0.08 -12.41
CA ILE A 83 6.35 0.41 -10.97
C ILE A 83 5.00 0.95 -10.49
N VAL A 84 4.38 1.87 -11.25
CA VAL A 84 3.06 2.42 -10.94
C VAL A 84 2.00 1.33 -10.93
N THR A 85 2.05 0.39 -11.87
CA THR A 85 1.10 -0.72 -11.92
C THR A 85 1.27 -1.66 -10.73
N ALA A 86 2.52 -2.01 -10.37
CA ALA A 86 2.79 -2.78 -9.17
C ALA A 86 2.30 -2.06 -7.89
N ALA A 87 2.52 -0.74 -7.81
CA ALA A 87 2.06 0.09 -6.71
C ALA A 87 0.51 0.11 -6.63
N LEU A 88 -0.18 0.23 -7.77
CA LEU A 88 -1.64 0.21 -7.87
C LEU A 88 -2.23 -1.10 -7.38
N LEU A 89 -1.74 -2.23 -7.90
CA LEU A 89 -2.21 -3.56 -7.50
C LEU A 89 -2.01 -3.76 -6.00
N PHE A 90 -0.80 -3.52 -5.50
CA PHE A 90 -0.51 -3.65 -4.08
C PHE A 90 -1.39 -2.71 -3.22
N HIS A 91 -1.53 -1.44 -3.61
CA HIS A 91 -2.28 -0.45 -2.84
C HIS A 91 -3.77 -0.81 -2.77
N GLY A 92 -4.38 -1.15 -3.92
CA GLY A 92 -5.78 -1.55 -3.99
C GLY A 92 -6.07 -2.80 -3.18
N PHE A 93 -5.28 -3.87 -3.40
CA PHE A 93 -5.47 -5.13 -2.70
C PHE A 93 -5.22 -5.02 -1.19
N ASN A 94 -4.16 -4.32 -0.75
CA ASN A 94 -3.95 -4.09 0.69
C ASN A 94 -5.00 -3.12 1.26
N GLY A 95 -5.53 -2.19 0.47
CA GLY A 95 -6.67 -1.34 0.86
C GLY A 95 -7.91 -2.16 1.17
N ILE A 96 -8.25 -3.15 0.33
CA ILE A 96 -9.34 -4.10 0.59
C ILE A 96 -9.10 -4.87 1.89
N ARG A 97 -7.87 -5.34 2.14
CA ARG A 97 -7.51 -5.99 3.42
C ARG A 97 -7.80 -5.09 4.62
N LEU A 98 -7.37 -3.83 4.55
CA LEU A 98 -7.60 -2.87 5.62
C LEU A 98 -9.08 -2.55 5.81
N LEU A 99 -9.84 -2.44 4.72
CA LEU A 99 -11.30 -2.26 4.77
C LEU A 99 -11.97 -3.41 5.53
N LEU A 100 -11.66 -4.65 5.17
CA LEU A 100 -12.22 -5.84 5.84
C LEU A 100 -11.76 -5.97 7.30
N HIS A 101 -10.55 -5.48 7.63
CA HIS A 101 -10.09 -5.39 9.01
C HIS A 101 -10.90 -4.38 9.82
N GLU A 102 -11.20 -3.20 9.25
CA GLU A 102 -11.97 -2.15 9.92
C GLU A 102 -13.38 -2.64 10.27
N TYR A 103 -14.02 -3.40 9.36
CA TYR A 103 -15.31 -4.02 9.62
C TYR A 103 -15.26 -5.26 10.52
N GLY A 104 -14.08 -5.68 10.99
CA GLY A 104 -13.94 -6.83 11.88
C GLY A 104 -14.19 -8.20 11.23
N ILE A 105 -14.37 -8.27 9.91
CA ILE A 105 -14.82 -9.46 9.18
C ILE A 105 -13.80 -10.60 9.27
N LEU A 106 -12.50 -10.27 9.20
CA LEU A 106 -11.42 -11.27 9.14
C LEU A 106 -10.92 -11.69 10.54
N PHE A 107 -11.34 -11.01 11.61
CA PHE A 107 -10.81 -11.24 12.95
C PHE A 107 -11.60 -12.29 13.72
N VAL A 108 -10.89 -13.07 14.54
CA VAL A 108 -11.52 -13.90 15.56
C VAL A 108 -12.05 -12.99 16.67
N ARG A 109 -13.15 -13.38 17.32
CA ARG A 109 -13.75 -12.65 18.44
C ARG A 109 -12.68 -12.15 19.43
N PRO A 110 -12.65 -10.85 19.75
CA PRO A 110 -11.67 -10.29 20.68
C PRO A 110 -11.70 -11.04 22.02
N LYS A 111 -10.52 -11.44 22.50
CA LYS A 111 -10.36 -12.02 23.84
C LYS A 111 -9.88 -10.96 24.80
N ARG A 112 -10.21 -11.12 26.09
CA ARG A 112 -9.72 -10.22 27.15
C ARG A 112 -8.18 -10.17 27.10
N PRO A 113 -7.57 -8.99 27.27
CA PRO A 113 -6.11 -8.84 27.25
C PRO A 113 -5.51 -9.32 28.58
N VAL A 114 -5.69 -10.61 28.89
CA VAL A 114 -5.11 -11.28 30.05
C VAL A 114 -3.88 -12.05 29.58
N TYR A 115 -2.79 -11.94 30.30
CA TYR A 115 -1.57 -12.69 29.99
C TYR A 115 -1.85 -14.21 30.06
N PRO A 116 -1.44 -15.02 29.06
CA PRO A 116 -0.69 -14.65 27.87
C PRO A 116 -1.56 -13.99 26.78
N TYR A 117 -1.12 -12.82 26.30
CA TYR A 117 -1.85 -12.06 25.28
C TYR A 117 -1.98 -12.85 23.97
N ARG A 118 -3.19 -12.89 23.41
CA ARG A 118 -3.45 -13.43 22.07
C ARG A 118 -3.84 -12.28 21.14
N VAL A 119 -3.07 -12.09 20.08
CA VAL A 119 -3.35 -11.06 19.06
C VAL A 119 -4.26 -11.62 17.98
N SER A 120 -5.38 -10.93 17.71
CA SER A 120 -6.34 -11.31 16.68
C SER A 120 -5.76 -11.26 15.26
N VAL A 121 -4.76 -10.41 15.05
CA VAL A 121 -4.03 -10.26 13.77
C VAL A 121 -3.32 -11.55 13.34
N LYS A 122 -2.95 -12.41 14.29
CA LYS A 122 -2.36 -13.72 14.00
C LYS A 122 -3.39 -14.81 13.70
N SER A 123 -4.68 -14.46 13.54
CA SER A 123 -5.71 -15.43 13.17
C SER A 123 -5.41 -16.05 11.79
N SER A 124 -5.84 -17.30 11.61
CA SER A 124 -5.68 -18.01 10.35
C SER A 124 -6.41 -17.30 9.20
N GLY A 125 -7.57 -16.68 9.48
CA GLY A 125 -8.33 -15.91 8.49
C GLY A 125 -7.58 -14.71 7.94
N VAL A 126 -6.97 -13.89 8.80
CA VAL A 126 -6.17 -12.72 8.39
C VAL A 126 -4.94 -13.15 7.59
N ARG A 127 -4.26 -14.21 8.03
CA ARG A 127 -3.09 -14.75 7.31
C ARG A 127 -3.45 -15.29 5.95
N LEU A 128 -4.49 -16.13 5.88
CA LEU A 128 -4.96 -16.71 4.62
C LEU A 128 -5.35 -15.61 3.65
N PHE A 129 -6.14 -14.63 4.10
CA PHE A 129 -6.54 -13.51 3.26
C PHE A 129 -5.34 -12.70 2.76
N THR A 130 -4.35 -12.44 3.62
CA THR A 130 -3.12 -11.74 3.22
C THR A 130 -2.34 -12.52 2.15
N ILE A 131 -2.25 -13.85 2.27
CA ILE A 131 -1.59 -14.71 1.28
C ILE A 131 -2.37 -14.71 -0.05
N LEU A 132 -3.69 -14.90 0.01
CA LEU A 132 -4.56 -14.87 -1.18
C LEU A 132 -4.44 -13.54 -1.92
N MET A 133 -4.44 -12.44 -1.18
CA MET A 133 -4.24 -11.10 -1.71
C MET A 133 -2.88 -10.95 -2.44
N ILE A 134 -1.80 -11.48 -1.87
CA ILE A 134 -0.47 -11.45 -2.52
C ILE A 134 -0.49 -12.30 -3.79
N ILE A 135 -1.08 -13.50 -3.74
CA ILE A 135 -1.21 -14.38 -4.90
C ILE A 135 -1.99 -13.69 -6.02
N LEU A 136 -3.13 -13.08 -5.69
CA LEU A 136 -3.93 -12.33 -6.66
C LEU A 136 -3.15 -11.15 -7.22
N ALA A 137 -2.46 -10.36 -6.38
CA ALA A 137 -1.65 -9.25 -6.87
C ALA A 137 -0.55 -9.73 -7.86
N VAL A 138 0.13 -10.82 -7.56
CA VAL A 138 1.14 -11.42 -8.44
C VAL A 138 0.51 -11.96 -9.72
N LEU A 139 -0.63 -12.66 -9.62
CA LEU A 139 -1.35 -13.21 -10.76
C LEU A 139 -1.77 -12.12 -11.75
N PHE A 140 -2.26 -10.97 -11.25
CA PHE A 140 -2.63 -9.81 -12.07
C PHE A 140 -1.40 -9.06 -12.60
N PHE A 141 -0.27 -9.11 -11.90
CA PHE A 141 0.96 -8.44 -12.33
C PHE A 141 1.70 -9.20 -13.44
N ILE A 142 1.62 -10.53 -13.47
CA ILE A 142 2.32 -11.36 -14.48
C ILE A 142 1.96 -10.98 -15.93
N PRO A 143 0.67 -10.86 -16.32
CA PRO A 143 0.29 -10.47 -17.67
C PRO A 143 0.82 -9.09 -18.06
N VAL A 144 0.77 -8.12 -17.13
CA VAL A 144 1.28 -6.76 -17.36
C VAL A 144 2.78 -6.81 -17.60
N LEU A 145 3.52 -7.56 -16.78
CA LEU A 145 4.95 -7.72 -16.94
C LEU A 145 5.29 -8.43 -18.27
N TYR A 146 4.50 -9.43 -18.65
CA TYR A 146 4.66 -10.13 -19.92
C TYR A 146 4.43 -9.20 -21.12
N GLU A 147 3.34 -8.43 -21.11
CA GLU A 147 3.05 -7.43 -22.15
C GLU A 147 4.20 -6.45 -22.29
N TYR A 148 4.71 -5.95 -21.17
CA TYR A 148 5.82 -5.03 -21.14
C TYR A 148 7.14 -5.62 -21.66
N ILE A 149 7.41 -6.90 -21.41
CA ILE A 149 8.66 -7.57 -21.85
C ILE A 149 8.62 -8.01 -23.33
N ILE A 150 7.43 -8.24 -23.90
CA ILE A 150 7.31 -8.85 -25.23
C ILE A 150 6.80 -7.89 -26.29
N ILE A 151 5.89 -6.97 -25.93
CA ILE A 151 5.18 -6.13 -26.92
C ILE A 151 5.87 -4.77 -27.10
N TRP A 152 6.60 -4.30 -26.09
CA TRP A 152 7.16 -2.94 -26.03
C TRP A 152 8.66 -2.83 -26.38
N TRP A 153 9.25 -3.84 -27.03
CA TRP A 153 10.65 -3.85 -27.50
C TRP A 153 10.76 -4.05 -29.01
#